data_AF-E1ZWY4-F1
#
_entry.id   AF-E1ZWY4-F1
#
_cell.length_a   1.000
_cell.length_b   1.000
_cell.length_c   1.000
_cell.angle_alpha   90.00
_cell.angle_beta   90.00
_cell.angle_gamma   90.00
#
_symmetry.space_group_name_H-M   'P 1'
#
loop_
_entity.id
_entity.type
_entity.pdbx_description
1 polymer ?
#
loop_
_entity_poly.entity_id
_entity_poly.type
_entity_poly.pdbx_seq_one_letter_code
_entity_poly.pdbx_strand_id
1 'polypeptide(L)'
;MDLSINKIHHILLDAALPSTIEDLKNPKEDYIVNLLTVFLSRFCIEVNLINQPLPEQHIVMTHYEDSDLINLINLHTIVTQIFDKIFLHDFCFTDITNPGTNFNLKIFKRLLYLHIDTKINICDITNFVGQKRLKKHAKFLSNFVLYTMHKKPEYNDKNDQIEATSRLLEELKERNFQIVESINDKAKHKSNQSSMIKKLESDIHHISTQIEKINKSELQLEATKNEVQKKNQIAKEQCGSVKTAMGKLSKEIAELQSEIVYSPEEYQSRLDALKEQKKLKLEERDIIQEAIQEKKQSIKQIGEKLNFVPKMNDIFSTLIDTDKELIF
;
A
#
# COMPACT_ATOMS: atom_id res chain seq x y z
N MET A 1 -7.41 77.51 43.44
CA MET A 1 -8.09 77.09 44.68
C MET A 1 -7.10 76.38 45.60
N ASP A 2 -7.10 76.69 46.90
CA ASP A 2 -6.36 75.90 47.89
C ASP A 2 -7.15 74.61 48.18
N LEU A 3 -6.56 73.43 47.94
CA LEU A 3 -7.22 72.16 48.25
C LEU A 3 -7.02 71.89 49.75
N SER A 4 -8.11 71.58 50.45
CA SER A 4 -8.02 71.11 51.83
C SER A 4 -7.35 69.74 51.88
N ILE A 5 -6.70 69.43 53.00
CA ILE A 5 -6.04 68.12 53.21
C ILE A 5 -7.03 66.97 53.01
N ASN A 6 -8.29 67.13 53.44
CA ASN A 6 -9.33 66.12 53.23
C ASN A 6 -9.63 65.88 51.74
N LYS A 7 -9.64 66.92 50.91
CA LYS A 7 -9.84 66.75 49.46
C LYS A 7 -8.67 66.01 48.82
N ILE A 8 -7.43 66.37 49.20
CA ILE A 8 -6.21 65.67 48.75
C ILE A 8 -6.29 64.20 49.13
N HIS A 9 -6.61 63.91 50.40
CA HIS A 9 -6.77 62.56 50.92
C HIS A 9 -7.76 61.72 50.10
N HIS A 10 -8.98 62.24 49.86
CA HIS A 10 -9.97 61.51 49.06
C HIS A 10 -9.52 61.26 47.62
N ILE A 11 -8.92 62.26 46.96
CA ILE A 11 -8.39 62.09 45.60
C ILE A 11 -7.32 61.00 45.54
N LEU A 12 -6.41 60.96 46.52
CA LEU A 12 -5.39 59.93 46.59
C LEU A 12 -6.02 58.54 46.80
N LEU A 13 -7.02 58.42 47.67
CA LEU A 13 -7.72 57.15 47.88
C LEU A 13 -8.51 56.69 46.64
N ASP A 14 -9.22 57.59 45.96
CA ASP A 14 -9.94 57.31 44.72
C ASP A 14 -8.98 56.84 43.61
N ALA A 15 -7.74 57.30 43.68
CA ALA A 15 -6.63 56.87 42.84
C ALA A 15 -5.93 55.58 43.30
N ALA A 16 -6.42 54.92 44.35
CA ALA A 16 -5.76 53.79 45.00
C ALA A 16 -4.31 54.07 45.43
N LEU A 17 -4.01 55.33 45.79
CA LEU A 17 -2.74 55.74 46.37
C LEU A 17 -2.82 55.74 47.90
N PRO A 18 -1.74 55.33 48.60
CA PRO A 18 -1.75 55.26 50.05
C PRO A 18 -1.89 56.66 50.65
N SER A 19 -2.89 56.84 51.52
CA SER A 19 -3.11 58.13 52.18
C SER A 19 -3.81 57.94 53.51
N THR A 20 -3.31 58.58 54.55
CA THR A 20 -4.05 58.86 55.78
C THR A 20 -3.96 60.35 56.08
N ILE A 21 -4.95 60.90 56.77
CA ILE A 21 -4.92 62.32 57.18
C ILE A 21 -3.70 62.58 58.08
N GLU A 22 -3.30 61.61 58.89
CA GLU A 22 -2.14 61.72 59.78
C GLU A 22 -0.84 61.77 58.98
N ASP A 23 -0.65 60.87 58.01
CA ASP A 23 0.55 60.85 57.17
C ASP A 23 0.68 62.11 56.31
N LEU A 24 -0.45 62.71 55.87
CA LEU A 24 -0.44 63.98 55.14
C LEU A 24 -0.10 65.18 56.04
N LYS A 25 -0.34 65.09 57.34
CA LYS A 25 0.02 66.13 58.32
C LYS A 25 1.45 65.96 58.84
N ASN A 26 1.82 64.71 59.14
CA ASN A 26 3.06 64.32 59.79
C ASN A 26 3.72 63.17 58.99
N PRO A 27 4.24 63.47 57.81
CA PRO A 27 4.79 62.45 56.92
C PRO A 27 6.05 61.80 57.49
N LYS A 28 6.19 60.51 57.23
CA LYS A 28 7.39 59.72 57.49
C LYS A 28 8.01 59.29 56.17
N GLU A 29 9.31 58.99 56.19
CA GLU A 29 10.04 58.50 55.01
C GLU A 29 9.35 57.28 54.39
N ASP A 30 9.01 56.26 55.19
CA ASP A 30 8.32 55.05 54.72
C ASP A 30 7.01 55.35 53.99
N TYR A 31 6.25 56.34 54.49
CA TYR A 31 5.02 56.77 53.84
C TYR A 31 5.28 57.40 52.48
N ILE A 32 6.27 58.29 52.38
CA ILE A 32 6.61 58.95 51.11
C ILE A 32 7.15 57.97 50.09
N VAL A 33 8.06 57.08 50.51
CA VAL A 33 8.60 56.02 49.64
C VAL A 33 7.46 55.13 49.13
N ASN A 34 6.54 54.72 50.00
CA ASN A 34 5.37 53.93 49.60
C ASN A 34 4.44 54.70 48.65
N LEU A 35 4.13 55.96 48.95
CA LEU A 35 3.29 56.82 48.10
C LEU A 35 3.88 56.97 46.69
N LEU A 36 5.17 57.27 46.58
CA LEU A 36 5.86 57.42 45.30
C LEU A 36 5.95 56.08 44.55
N THR A 37 6.24 54.99 45.25
CA THR A 37 6.30 53.64 44.67
C THR A 37 4.96 53.20 44.08
N VAL A 38 3.86 53.39 44.83
CA VAL A 38 2.51 53.06 44.35
C VAL A 38 2.10 54.01 43.22
N PHE A 39 2.47 55.29 43.30
CA PHE A 39 2.25 56.25 42.22
C PHE A 39 2.94 55.82 40.91
N LEU A 40 4.22 55.44 40.96
CA LEU A 40 4.95 54.97 39.78
C LEU A 40 4.34 53.68 39.21
N SER A 41 4.03 52.71 40.06
CA SER A 41 3.40 51.44 39.66
C SER A 41 2.05 51.66 38.97
N ARG A 42 1.26 52.64 39.42
CA ARG A 42 -0.03 53.01 38.78
C ARG A 42 0.13 53.42 37.32
N PHE A 43 1.27 54.01 36.96
CA PHE A 43 1.59 54.40 35.59
C PHE A 43 2.48 53.37 34.87
N CYS A 44 2.46 52.12 35.34
CA CYS A 44 3.20 51.00 34.76
C CYS A 44 4.72 51.22 34.72
N ILE A 45 5.27 52.01 35.64
CA ILE A 45 6.72 52.17 35.82
C ILE A 45 7.21 51.07 36.75
N GLU A 46 8.14 50.25 36.27
CA GLU A 46 8.63 49.08 37.00
C GLU A 46 9.59 49.45 38.13
N VAL A 47 9.06 49.49 39.36
CA VAL A 47 9.84 49.90 40.54
C VAL A 47 10.97 48.92 40.87
N ASN A 48 10.84 47.65 40.49
CA ASN A 48 11.92 46.67 40.67
C ASN A 48 13.19 47.06 39.92
N LEU A 49 13.06 47.67 38.74
CA LEU A 49 14.22 48.18 37.99
C LEU A 49 14.83 49.42 38.65
N ILE A 50 14.02 50.23 39.34
CA ILE A 50 14.48 51.43 40.07
C ILE A 50 15.35 51.04 41.26
N ASN A 51 14.99 49.95 41.93
CA ASN A 51 15.73 49.39 43.06
C ASN A 51 17.01 48.65 42.66
N GLN A 52 17.31 48.56 41.36
CA GLN A 52 18.57 47.99 40.89
C GLN A 52 19.62 49.11 40.72
N PRO A 53 20.84 48.93 41.26
CA PRO A 53 21.92 49.84 40.98
C PRO A 53 22.27 49.86 39.49
N LEU A 54 22.57 51.04 38.96
CA LEU A 54 23.12 51.19 37.62
C LEU A 54 24.58 50.70 37.57
N PRO A 55 25.10 50.34 36.38
CA PRO A 55 26.50 49.93 36.22
C PRO A 55 27.50 50.92 36.82
N GLU A 56 27.25 52.23 36.71
CA GLU A 56 28.09 53.27 37.27
C GLU A 56 28.01 53.33 38.81
N GLN A 57 26.86 52.99 39.38
CA GLN A 57 26.65 52.93 40.82
C GLN A 57 27.34 51.70 41.43
N HIS A 58 27.42 50.58 40.70
CA HIS A 58 28.16 49.39 41.15
C HIS A 58 29.64 49.67 41.41
N ILE A 59 30.27 50.58 40.65
CA ILE A 59 31.67 50.99 40.85
C ILE A 59 31.83 51.77 42.17
N VAL A 60 30.82 52.54 42.57
CA VAL A 60 30.82 53.28 43.84
C VAL A 60 30.48 52.35 45.02
N MET A 61 29.60 51.38 44.80
CA MET A 61 29.15 50.41 45.82
C MET A 61 30.24 49.41 46.25
N THR A 62 31.33 49.22 45.48
CA THR A 62 32.46 48.39 45.95
C THR A 62 33.12 48.93 47.22
N HIS A 63 32.86 50.20 47.57
CA HIS A 63 33.35 50.84 48.78
C HIS A 63 32.30 51.01 49.88
N TYR A 64 31.01 50.73 49.60
CA TYR A 64 29.91 50.97 50.52
C TYR A 64 28.69 50.08 50.22
N GLU A 65 28.36 49.16 51.13
CA GLU A 65 27.19 48.27 51.04
C GLU A 65 25.90 48.96 51.53
N ASP A 66 25.50 50.10 50.95
CA ASP A 66 24.25 50.79 51.32
C ASP A 66 23.28 50.82 50.13
N SER A 67 22.70 49.65 49.85
CA SER A 67 21.67 49.48 48.81
C SER A 67 20.47 50.39 49.02
N ASP A 68 20.12 50.68 50.27
CA ASP A 68 18.93 51.48 50.60
C ASP A 68 19.09 52.92 50.12
N LEU A 69 20.29 53.49 50.26
CA LEU A 69 20.56 54.85 49.80
C LEU A 69 20.57 54.96 48.26
N ILE A 70 21.09 53.96 47.56
CA ILE A 70 21.03 53.92 46.08
C ILE A 70 19.59 53.86 45.59
N ASN A 71 18.75 53.04 46.25
CA ASN A 71 17.32 52.96 45.92
C ASN A 71 16.63 54.31 46.06
N LEU A 72 16.92 55.04 47.13
CA LEU A 72 16.37 56.40 47.35
C LEU A 72 16.86 57.39 46.30
N ILE A 73 18.12 57.32 45.88
CA ILE A 73 18.69 58.19 44.84
C ILE A 73 18.03 57.91 43.49
N ASN A 74 17.84 56.64 43.13
CA ASN A 74 17.19 56.25 41.90
C ASN A 74 15.72 56.68 41.90
N LEU A 75 15.01 56.46 43.00
CA LEU A 75 13.63 56.91 43.19
C LEU A 75 13.52 58.43 43.05
N HIS A 76 14.37 59.20 43.74
CA HIS A 76 14.42 60.65 43.62
C HIS A 76 14.64 61.10 42.18
N THR A 77 15.61 60.49 41.49
CA THR A 77 15.97 60.87 40.12
C THR A 77 14.80 60.70 39.16
N ILE A 78 14.10 59.56 39.22
CA ILE A 78 12.96 59.28 38.34
C ILE A 78 11.76 60.17 38.68
N VAL A 79 11.45 60.31 39.98
CA VAL A 79 10.34 61.15 40.42
C VAL A 79 10.57 62.60 40.05
N THR A 80 11.80 63.12 40.18
CA THR A 80 12.16 64.49 39.77
C THR A 80 11.89 64.71 38.28
N GLN A 81 12.32 63.78 37.41
CA GLN A 81 12.07 63.88 35.97
C GLN A 81 10.57 63.91 35.64
N ILE A 82 9.76 63.10 36.34
CA ILE A 82 8.30 63.10 36.16
C ILE A 82 7.70 64.40 36.69
N PHE A 83 8.16 64.85 37.85
CA PHE A 83 7.67 66.05 38.52
C PHE A 83 7.94 67.31 37.70
N ASP A 84 9.10 67.39 37.03
CA ASP A 84 9.39 68.43 36.05
C ASP A 84 8.38 68.47 34.90
N LYS A 85 7.89 67.31 34.44
CA LYS A 85 6.86 67.23 33.39
C LYS A 85 5.46 67.64 33.87
N ILE A 86 5.20 67.59 35.18
CA ILE A 86 3.95 68.04 35.79
C ILE A 86 4.09 69.40 36.49
N PHE A 87 5.12 70.18 36.12
CA PHE A 87 5.38 71.54 36.59
C PHE A 87 5.69 71.65 38.09
N LEU A 88 6.25 70.60 38.67
CA LEU A 88 6.74 70.56 40.04
C LEU A 88 8.28 70.50 40.06
N HIS A 89 8.92 71.67 40.00
CA HIS A 89 10.38 71.81 39.88
C HIS A 89 11.14 71.85 41.22
N ASP A 90 10.42 72.04 42.32
CA ASP A 90 10.99 72.15 43.65
C ASP A 90 10.83 70.84 44.43
N PHE A 91 11.12 69.69 43.81
CA PHE A 91 11.23 68.42 44.52
C PHE A 91 12.70 68.14 44.82
N CYS A 92 13.02 67.89 46.09
CA CYS A 92 14.37 67.62 46.57
C CYS A 92 14.46 66.26 47.26
N PHE A 93 15.68 65.75 47.37
CA PHE A 93 15.96 64.48 48.05
C PHE A 93 15.48 64.45 49.52
N THR A 94 15.51 65.60 50.19
CA THR A 94 15.00 65.77 51.56
C THR A 94 13.48 65.60 51.66
N ASP A 95 12.73 65.78 50.57
CA ASP A 95 11.27 65.55 50.56
C ASP A 95 10.93 64.06 50.65
N ILE A 96 11.89 63.16 50.43
CA ILE A 96 11.75 61.71 50.62
C ILE A 96 12.29 61.31 52.00
N THR A 97 13.54 61.71 52.30
CA THR A 97 14.27 61.23 53.49
C THR A 97 13.92 61.97 54.78
N ASN A 98 13.42 63.19 54.68
CA ASN A 98 13.04 64.02 55.83
C ASN A 98 11.79 64.86 55.51
N PRO A 99 10.64 64.22 55.23
CA PRO A 99 9.44 64.94 54.80
C PRO A 99 8.77 65.76 55.93
N GLY A 100 9.17 65.50 57.19
CA GLY A 100 8.73 66.21 58.39
C GLY A 100 9.76 67.24 58.91
N THR A 101 9.65 67.64 60.18
CA THR A 101 10.46 68.73 60.77
C THR A 101 11.80 68.30 61.37
N ASN A 102 12.14 67.01 61.40
CA ASN A 102 13.35 66.50 62.05
C ASN A 102 14.41 66.10 61.03
N PHE A 103 15.55 66.78 61.05
CA PHE A 103 16.68 66.52 60.16
C PHE A 103 17.46 65.27 60.57
N ASN A 104 17.49 64.27 59.68
CA ASN A 104 18.26 63.06 59.89
C ASN A 104 19.76 63.28 59.56
N LEU A 105 20.52 63.70 60.58
CA LEU A 105 21.99 63.87 60.51
C LEU A 105 22.74 62.63 60.01
N LYS A 106 22.17 61.42 60.15
CA LYS A 106 22.80 60.17 59.71
C LYS A 106 22.80 60.07 58.18
N ILE A 107 21.70 60.42 57.52
CA ILE A 107 21.57 60.43 56.05
C ILE A 107 22.43 61.55 55.46
N PHE A 108 22.42 62.74 56.08
CA PHE A 108 23.26 63.86 55.65
C PHE A 108 24.76 63.52 55.66
N LYS A 109 25.24 62.88 56.74
CA LYS A 109 26.62 62.41 56.82
C LYS A 109 26.94 61.40 55.72
N ARG A 110 26.05 60.42 55.47
CA ARG A 110 26.24 59.40 54.41
C ARG A 110 26.29 60.02 53.00
N LEU A 111 25.40 60.97 52.71
CA LEU A 111 25.38 61.68 51.43
C LEU A 111 26.65 62.52 51.21
N LEU A 112 27.16 63.18 52.28
CA LEU A 112 28.41 63.95 52.22
C LEU A 112 29.62 63.06 51.89
N TYR A 113 29.61 61.80 52.36
CA TYR A 113 30.67 60.81 52.07
C TYR A 113 30.56 60.20 50.66
N LEU A 114 29.35 60.05 50.11
CA LEU A 114 29.11 59.55 48.75
C LEU A 114 29.24 60.62 47.66
N HIS A 115 29.51 61.86 48.04
CA HIS A 115 29.55 63.04 47.17
C HIS A 115 30.77 63.10 46.22
N ILE A 116 31.37 61.95 45.90
CA ILE A 116 32.49 61.91 44.96
C ILE A 116 32.01 61.73 43.50
N ASP A 117 30.78 61.30 43.19
CA ASP A 117 30.41 61.17 41.77
C ASP A 117 28.90 61.12 41.39
N THR A 118 27.98 61.32 42.33
CA THR A 118 26.54 61.32 41.97
C THR A 118 26.05 62.76 41.77
N LYS A 119 25.32 63.02 40.68
CA LYS A 119 24.75 64.32 40.26
C LYS A 119 23.72 64.93 41.23
N ILE A 120 23.82 64.68 42.53
CA ILE A 120 22.98 65.29 43.55
C ILE A 120 23.58 66.65 43.85
N ASN A 121 22.83 67.73 43.65
CA ASN A 121 23.33 69.07 43.94
C ASN A 121 23.36 69.25 45.48
N ILE A 122 24.47 69.74 46.05
CA ILE A 122 24.58 70.02 47.50
C ILE A 122 23.45 70.94 47.98
N CYS A 123 22.96 71.83 47.11
CA CYS A 123 21.84 72.72 47.39
C CYS A 123 20.52 71.97 47.65
N ASP A 124 20.33 70.75 47.15
CA ASP A 124 19.13 69.93 47.42
C ASP A 124 19.11 69.38 48.85
N ILE A 125 20.28 69.33 49.50
CA ILE A 125 20.46 68.70 50.82
C ILE A 125 20.30 69.72 51.96
N THR A 126 20.51 71.02 51.69
CA THR A 126 20.47 72.08 52.72
C THR A 126 19.11 72.77 52.88
N ASN A 127 18.14 72.49 52.00
CA ASN A 127 16.82 73.11 52.04
C ASN A 127 15.89 72.36 53.02
N PHE A 128 15.86 72.82 54.27
CA PHE A 128 15.01 72.26 55.33
C PHE A 128 13.53 72.24 54.92
N VAL A 129 12.95 71.04 54.87
CA VAL A 129 11.58 70.80 54.39
C VAL A 129 10.59 70.95 55.55
N GLY A 130 9.49 71.65 55.29
CA GLY A 130 8.36 71.75 56.22
C GLY A 130 7.09 71.15 55.62
N GLN A 131 6.13 70.80 56.49
CA GLN A 131 4.79 70.26 56.14
C GLN A 131 4.08 70.99 54.98
N LYS A 132 4.38 72.29 54.79
CA LYS A 132 3.83 73.12 53.68
C LYS A 132 4.28 72.64 52.29
N ARG A 133 5.52 72.17 52.15
CA ARG A 133 6.08 71.71 50.86
C ARG A 133 5.51 70.36 50.46
N LEU A 134 5.38 69.42 51.41
CA LEU A 134 4.67 68.16 51.14
C LEU A 134 3.23 68.42 50.72
N LYS A 135 2.49 69.28 51.43
CA LYS A 135 1.11 69.61 51.06
C LYS A 135 1.02 70.14 49.62
N LYS A 136 2.01 70.93 49.18
CA LYS A 136 2.14 71.36 47.79
C LYS A 136 2.35 70.16 46.86
N HIS A 137 3.31 69.28 47.14
CA HIS A 137 3.61 68.11 46.29
C HIS A 137 2.41 67.16 46.19
N ALA A 138 1.77 66.84 47.31
CA ALA A 138 0.57 66.02 47.34
C ALA A 138 -0.56 66.65 46.51
N LYS A 139 -0.71 67.98 46.53
CA LYS A 139 -1.68 68.68 45.68
C LYS A 139 -1.37 68.52 44.19
N PHE A 140 -0.11 68.67 43.78
CA PHE A 140 0.29 68.48 42.38
C PHE A 140 0.06 67.04 41.92
N LEU A 141 0.43 66.06 42.76
CA LEU A 141 0.14 64.64 42.53
C LEU A 141 -1.36 64.39 42.38
N SER A 142 -2.18 64.86 43.33
CA SER A 142 -3.64 64.73 43.26
C SER A 142 -4.23 65.35 41.99
N ASN A 143 -3.78 66.55 41.61
CA ASN A 143 -4.25 67.20 40.39
C ASN A 143 -3.88 66.42 39.13
N PHE A 144 -2.64 65.91 39.06
CA PHE A 144 -2.19 65.10 37.94
C PHE A 144 -3.00 63.82 37.83
N VAL A 145 -3.26 63.15 38.95
CA VAL A 145 -4.06 61.92 38.94
C VAL A 145 -5.51 62.19 38.53
N LEU A 146 -6.13 63.26 39.02
CA LEU A 146 -7.45 63.67 38.54
C LEU A 146 -7.45 63.92 37.03
N TYR A 147 -6.44 64.64 36.54
CA TYR A 147 -6.28 64.89 35.11
C TYR A 147 -6.21 63.58 34.31
N THR A 148 -5.40 62.62 34.73
CA THR A 148 -5.28 61.33 34.02
C THR A 148 -6.57 60.52 34.09
N MET A 149 -7.29 60.55 35.22
CA MET A 149 -8.60 59.90 35.36
C MET A 149 -9.65 60.52 34.42
N HIS A 150 -9.66 61.85 34.27
CA HIS A 150 -10.55 62.54 33.33
C HIS A 150 -10.16 62.35 31.87
N LYS A 151 -8.86 62.19 31.58
CA LYS A 151 -8.38 61.92 30.23
C LYS A 151 -8.54 60.47 29.80
N LYS A 152 -8.53 59.52 30.72
CA LYS A 152 -8.63 58.08 30.41
C LYS A 152 -9.84 57.72 29.51
N PRO A 153 -11.07 58.22 29.77
CA PRO A 153 -12.22 57.96 28.91
C PRO A 153 -12.05 58.41 27.45
N GLU A 154 -11.26 59.45 27.17
CA GLU A 154 -11.00 59.91 25.80
C GLU A 154 -10.27 58.87 24.94
N TYR A 155 -9.69 57.83 25.58
CA TYR A 155 -8.98 56.75 24.90
C TYR A 155 -9.78 55.43 24.88
N ASN A 156 -10.98 55.37 25.46
CA ASN A 156 -11.76 54.14 25.54
C ASN A 156 -12.04 53.56 24.14
N ASP A 157 -12.52 54.38 23.20
CA ASP A 157 -12.82 53.92 21.83
C ASP A 157 -11.59 53.30 21.14
N LYS A 158 -10.39 53.86 21.36
CA LYS A 158 -9.15 53.32 20.82
C LYS A 158 -8.75 52.02 21.50
N ASN A 159 -8.93 51.92 22.82
CA ASN A 159 -8.66 50.69 23.56
C ASN A 159 -9.61 49.57 23.14
N ASP A 160 -10.90 49.87 22.96
CA ASP A 160 -11.90 48.91 22.50
C ASP A 160 -11.57 48.42 21.08
N GLN A 161 -11.09 49.30 20.20
CA GLN A 161 -10.61 48.92 18.87
C GLN A 161 -9.38 48.01 18.94
N ILE A 162 -8.41 48.30 19.81
CA ILE A 162 -7.23 47.46 20.02
C ILE A 162 -7.67 46.08 20.52
N GLU A 163 -8.58 46.02 21.50
CA GLU A 163 -9.06 44.78 22.06
C GLU A 163 -9.85 43.95 21.02
N ALA A 164 -10.74 44.59 20.26
CA ALA A 164 -11.47 43.93 19.17
C ALA A 164 -10.52 43.38 18.10
N THR A 165 -9.50 44.16 17.71
CA THR A 165 -8.47 43.72 16.76
C THR A 165 -7.68 42.55 17.30
N SER A 166 -7.33 42.57 18.59
CA SER A 166 -6.61 41.48 19.24
C SER A 166 -7.45 40.18 19.27
N ARG A 167 -8.76 40.26 19.52
CA ARG A 167 -9.66 39.10 19.47
C ARG A 167 -9.76 38.53 18.05
N LEU A 168 -9.94 39.39 17.04
CA LEU A 168 -9.96 38.98 15.64
C LEU A 168 -8.66 38.28 15.22
N LEU A 169 -7.51 38.76 15.70
CA LEU A 169 -6.22 38.14 15.42
C LEU A 169 -6.14 36.72 16.01
N GLU A 170 -6.61 36.51 17.24
CA GLU A 170 -6.63 35.18 17.85
C GLU A 170 -7.59 34.22 17.11
N GLU A 171 -8.78 34.69 16.70
CA GLU A 171 -9.68 33.89 15.87
C GLU A 171 -9.07 33.50 14.52
N LEU A 172 -8.29 34.41 13.90
CA LEU A 172 -7.60 34.14 12.65
C LEU A 172 -6.47 33.12 12.83
N LYS A 173 -5.72 33.18 13.94
CA LYS A 173 -4.70 32.18 14.28
C LYS A 173 -5.32 30.80 14.43
N GLU A 174 -6.42 30.70 15.16
CA GLU A 174 -7.15 29.44 15.38
C GLU A 174 -7.69 28.88 14.05
N ARG A 175 -8.33 29.71 13.22
CA ARG A 175 -8.78 29.30 11.88
C ARG A 175 -7.63 28.82 11.01
N ASN A 176 -6.49 29.52 11.04
CA ASN A 176 -5.31 29.12 10.27
C ASN A 176 -4.77 27.76 10.74
N PHE A 177 -4.75 27.50 12.05
CA PHE A 177 -4.36 26.21 12.60
C PHE A 177 -5.24 25.07 12.06
N GLN A 178 -6.57 25.24 12.12
CA GLN A 178 -7.54 24.25 11.62
C GLN A 178 -7.39 23.99 10.11
N ILE A 179 -7.13 25.04 9.32
CA ILE A 179 -6.89 24.91 7.87
C ILE A 179 -5.63 24.09 7.60
N VAL A 180 -4.53 24.38 8.31
CA VAL A 180 -3.25 23.66 8.16
C VAL A 180 -3.43 22.19 8.53
N GLU A 181 -4.12 21.89 9.62
CA GLU A 181 -4.43 20.51 10.03
C GLU A 181 -5.23 19.77 8.95
N SER A 182 -6.30 20.38 8.44
CA SER A 182 -7.12 19.80 7.35
C SER A 182 -6.31 19.54 6.08
N ILE A 183 -5.39 20.44 5.71
CA ILE A 183 -4.50 20.25 4.56
C ILE A 183 -3.57 19.05 4.80
N ASN A 184 -3.01 18.94 6.00
CA ASN A 184 -2.10 17.86 6.36
C ASN A 184 -2.81 16.50 6.35
N ASP A 185 -4.03 16.41 6.88
CA ASP A 185 -4.83 15.19 6.85
C ASP A 185 -5.17 14.77 5.42
N LYS A 186 -5.55 15.71 4.56
CA LYS A 186 -5.78 15.46 3.14
C LYS A 186 -4.51 14.98 2.44
N ALA A 187 -3.36 15.56 2.75
CA ALA A 187 -2.07 15.16 2.20
C ALA A 187 -1.70 13.73 2.64
N LYS A 188 -1.88 13.40 3.93
CA LYS A 188 -1.65 12.07 4.49
C LYS A 188 -2.56 11.02 3.84
N HIS A 189 -3.85 11.33 3.68
CA HIS A 189 -4.80 10.44 3.00
C HIS A 189 -4.37 10.18 1.55
N LYS A 190 -4.01 11.22 0.78
CA LYS A 190 -3.50 11.08 -0.59
C LYS A 190 -2.22 10.24 -0.66
N SER A 191 -1.29 10.46 0.28
CA SER A 191 -0.06 9.66 0.37
C SER A 191 -0.38 8.18 0.60
N ASN A 192 -1.29 7.87 1.53
CA ASN A 192 -1.72 6.51 1.80
C ASN A 192 -2.36 5.86 0.57
N GLN A 193 -3.25 6.58 -0.13
CA GLN A 193 -3.85 6.10 -1.38
C GLN A 193 -2.79 5.82 -2.45
N SER A 194 -1.83 6.73 -2.64
CA SER A 194 -0.73 6.53 -3.59
C SER A 194 0.12 5.30 -3.25
N SER A 195 0.39 5.06 -1.97
CA SER A 195 1.11 3.87 -1.52
C SER A 195 0.36 2.57 -1.84
N MET A 196 -0.98 2.59 -1.75
CA MET A 196 -1.82 1.44 -2.07
C MET A 196 -1.89 1.18 -3.58
N ILE A 197 -2.00 2.25 -4.38
CA ILE A 197 -1.93 2.16 -5.85
C ILE A 197 -0.61 1.51 -6.27
N LYS A 198 0.52 1.96 -5.74
CA LYS A 198 1.85 1.37 -6.06
C LYS A 198 1.93 -0.13 -5.72
N LYS A 199 1.32 -0.56 -4.62
CA LYS A 199 1.26 -2.00 -4.27
C LYS A 199 0.45 -2.77 -5.29
N LEU A 200 -0.74 -2.29 -5.64
CA LEU A 200 -1.60 -2.92 -6.65
C LEU A 200 -0.93 -2.97 -8.03
N GLU A 201 -0.23 -1.91 -8.43
CA GLU A 201 0.56 -1.89 -9.68
C GLU A 201 1.65 -2.97 -9.67
N SER A 202 2.37 -3.13 -8.56
CA SER A 202 3.38 -4.18 -8.39
C SER A 202 2.77 -5.58 -8.48
N ASP A 203 1.61 -5.79 -7.85
CA ASP A 203 0.90 -7.09 -7.86
C ASP A 203 0.39 -7.42 -9.27
N ILE A 204 -0.21 -6.45 -9.96
CA ILE A 204 -0.66 -6.60 -11.36
C ILE A 204 0.52 -6.95 -12.26
N HIS A 205 1.66 -6.27 -12.11
CA HIS A 205 2.85 -6.57 -12.90
C HIS A 205 3.36 -7.99 -12.64
N HIS A 206 3.41 -8.41 -11.38
CA HIS A 206 3.81 -9.76 -11.00
C HIS A 206 2.90 -10.84 -11.60
N ILE A 207 1.58 -10.67 -11.48
CA ILE A 207 0.59 -11.60 -12.05
C ILE A 207 0.72 -11.64 -13.58
N SER A 208 0.88 -10.49 -14.23
CA SER A 208 1.07 -10.42 -15.69
C SER A 208 2.29 -11.21 -16.15
N THR A 209 3.39 -11.11 -15.40
CA THR A 209 4.61 -11.89 -15.69
C THR A 209 4.40 -13.39 -15.52
N GLN A 210 3.59 -13.80 -14.53
CA GLN A 210 3.22 -15.22 -14.36
C GLN A 210 2.35 -15.73 -15.51
N ILE A 211 1.36 -14.94 -15.95
CA ILE A 211 0.49 -15.27 -17.09
C ILE A 211 1.33 -15.47 -18.36
N GLU A 212 2.30 -14.58 -18.64
CA GLU A 212 3.19 -14.74 -19.78
C GLU A 212 3.99 -16.05 -19.75
N LYS A 213 4.47 -16.46 -18.57
CA LYS A 213 5.16 -17.75 -18.40
C LYS A 213 4.22 -18.93 -18.66
N ILE A 214 2.99 -18.87 -18.14
CA ILE A 214 1.97 -19.90 -18.36
C ILE A 214 1.63 -20.01 -19.84
N ASN A 215 1.36 -18.89 -20.52
CA ASN A 215 1.05 -18.88 -21.96
C ASN A 215 2.18 -19.49 -22.79
N LYS A 216 3.45 -19.21 -22.45
CA LYS A 216 4.60 -19.83 -23.12
C LYS A 216 4.63 -21.35 -22.91
N SER A 217 4.31 -21.83 -21.70
CA SER A 217 4.22 -23.27 -21.42
C SER A 217 3.03 -23.94 -22.12
N GLU A 218 1.89 -23.24 -22.24
CA GLU A 218 0.71 -23.72 -22.95
C GLU A 218 0.98 -23.90 -24.44
N LEU A 219 1.67 -22.94 -25.08
CA LEU A 219 2.10 -23.06 -26.47
C LEU A 219 3.01 -24.29 -26.70
N GLN A 220 3.92 -24.58 -25.76
CA GLN A 220 4.76 -25.77 -25.81
C GLN A 220 3.95 -27.06 -25.64
N LEU A 221 2.98 -27.06 -24.72
CA LEU A 221 2.09 -28.20 -24.49
C LEU A 221 1.21 -28.48 -25.72
N GLU A 222 0.67 -27.45 -26.36
CA GLU A 222 -0.15 -27.59 -27.56
C GLU A 222 0.67 -28.13 -28.75
N ALA A 223 1.92 -27.68 -28.90
CA ALA A 223 2.84 -28.26 -29.89
C ALA A 223 3.07 -29.76 -29.64
N THR A 224 3.30 -30.14 -28.39
CA THR A 224 3.51 -31.54 -27.97
C THR A 224 2.26 -32.39 -28.22
N LYS A 225 1.08 -31.88 -27.85
CA LYS A 225 -0.22 -32.52 -28.09
C LYS A 225 -0.45 -32.79 -29.57
N ASN A 226 -0.17 -31.81 -30.44
CA ASN A 226 -0.28 -31.97 -31.89
C ASN A 226 0.67 -33.05 -32.43
N GLU A 227 1.89 -33.15 -31.91
CA GLU A 227 2.82 -34.21 -32.29
C GLU A 227 2.32 -35.59 -31.86
N VAL A 228 1.85 -35.73 -30.62
CA VAL A 228 1.27 -36.98 -30.10
C VAL A 228 0.04 -37.39 -30.90
N GLN A 229 -0.82 -36.43 -31.28
CA GLN A 229 -2.00 -36.68 -32.09
C GLN A 229 -1.64 -37.20 -33.49
N LYS A 230 -0.61 -36.64 -34.13
CA LYS A 230 -0.07 -37.16 -35.41
C LYS A 230 0.44 -38.59 -35.25
N LYS A 231 1.23 -38.88 -34.22
CA LYS A 231 1.73 -40.24 -33.94
C LYS A 231 0.58 -41.24 -33.70
N ASN A 232 -0.44 -40.84 -32.96
CA ASN A 232 -1.62 -41.67 -32.70
C ASN A 232 -2.41 -41.97 -34.01
N GLN A 233 -2.55 -40.98 -34.89
CA GLN A 233 -3.20 -41.18 -36.19
C GLN A 233 -2.44 -42.20 -37.04
N ILE A 234 -1.11 -42.09 -37.13
CA ILE A 234 -0.25 -43.06 -37.83
C ILE A 234 -0.43 -44.46 -37.23
N ALA A 235 -0.43 -44.60 -35.90
CA ALA A 235 -0.61 -45.89 -35.23
C ALA A 235 -1.99 -46.50 -35.50
N LYS A 236 -3.06 -45.68 -35.55
CA LYS A 236 -4.41 -46.13 -35.92
C LYS A 236 -4.47 -46.65 -37.36
N GLU A 237 -3.85 -45.95 -38.30
CA GLU A 237 -3.77 -46.38 -39.70
C GLU A 237 -3.01 -47.71 -39.84
N GLN A 238 -1.88 -47.85 -39.15
CA GLN A 238 -1.13 -49.10 -39.09
C GLN A 238 -1.96 -50.25 -38.50
N CYS A 239 -2.60 -50.04 -37.35
CA CYS A 239 -3.47 -51.03 -36.71
C CYS A 239 -4.65 -51.44 -37.64
N GLY A 240 -5.26 -50.46 -38.33
CA GLY A 240 -6.29 -50.71 -39.33
C GLY A 240 -5.77 -51.61 -40.45
N SER A 241 -4.60 -51.32 -41.00
CA SER A 241 -3.97 -52.13 -42.05
C SER A 241 -3.69 -53.57 -41.61
N VAL A 242 -3.13 -53.75 -40.40
CA VAL A 242 -2.89 -55.07 -39.79
C VAL A 242 -4.20 -55.82 -39.58
N LYS A 243 -5.25 -55.17 -39.08
CA LYS A 243 -6.57 -55.79 -38.89
C LYS A 243 -7.16 -56.26 -40.21
N THR A 244 -7.03 -55.49 -41.29
CA THR A 244 -7.47 -55.88 -42.62
C THR A 244 -6.66 -57.07 -43.15
N ALA A 245 -5.32 -57.06 -42.99
CA ALA A 245 -4.46 -58.17 -43.38
C ALA A 245 -4.79 -59.46 -42.61
N MET A 246 -5.00 -59.35 -41.29
CA MET A 246 -5.44 -60.45 -40.44
C MET A 246 -6.79 -61.01 -40.91
N GLY A 247 -7.76 -60.14 -41.24
CA GLY A 247 -9.05 -60.58 -41.78
C GLY A 247 -8.94 -61.35 -43.11
N LYS A 248 -8.01 -60.96 -43.99
CA LYS A 248 -7.72 -61.70 -45.24
C LYS A 248 -7.13 -63.07 -44.93
N LEU A 249 -6.09 -63.14 -44.10
CA LEU A 249 -5.46 -64.39 -43.67
C LEU A 249 -6.44 -65.32 -42.96
N SER A 250 -7.30 -64.80 -42.07
CA SER A 250 -8.33 -65.61 -41.41
C SER A 250 -9.33 -66.20 -42.42
N LYS A 251 -9.63 -65.48 -43.50
CA LYS A 251 -10.50 -65.96 -44.57
C LYS A 251 -9.82 -67.06 -45.39
N GLU A 252 -8.56 -66.88 -45.76
CA GLU A 252 -7.75 -67.90 -46.44
C GLU A 252 -7.59 -69.16 -45.58
N ILE A 253 -7.37 -69.01 -44.27
CA ILE A 253 -7.33 -70.15 -43.33
C ILE A 253 -8.66 -70.88 -43.31
N ALA A 254 -9.80 -70.17 -43.25
CA ALA A 254 -11.12 -70.79 -43.27
C ALA A 254 -11.41 -71.51 -44.59
N GLU A 255 -10.98 -70.92 -45.72
CA GLU A 255 -11.09 -71.54 -47.05
C GLU A 255 -10.25 -72.83 -47.12
N LEU A 256 -8.98 -72.79 -46.72
CA LEU A 256 -8.11 -73.98 -46.65
C LEU A 256 -8.64 -75.06 -45.70
N GLN A 257 -9.17 -74.67 -44.53
CA GLN A 257 -9.80 -75.61 -43.60
C GLN A 257 -11.06 -76.26 -44.17
N SER A 258 -11.81 -75.57 -45.04
CA SER A 258 -12.98 -76.12 -45.73
C SER A 258 -12.63 -77.07 -46.89
N GLU A 259 -11.43 -76.94 -47.45
CA GLU A 259 -10.92 -77.78 -48.54
C GLU A 259 -10.31 -79.11 -48.05
N ILE A 260 -10.03 -79.21 -46.74
CA ILE A 260 -9.62 -80.46 -46.09
C ILE A 260 -10.85 -81.38 -45.96
N VAL A 261 -10.97 -82.36 -46.85
CA VAL A 261 -12.01 -83.41 -46.81
C VAL A 261 -11.75 -84.35 -45.62
N TYR A 262 -12.66 -84.33 -44.65
CA TYR A 262 -12.75 -85.27 -43.53
C TYR A 262 -13.42 -86.59 -43.96
N SER A 263 -12.64 -87.59 -44.38
CA SER A 263 -12.74 -88.99 -43.90
C SER A 263 -12.17 -90.00 -44.93
N PRO A 264 -11.12 -90.76 -44.56
CA PRO A 264 -10.60 -91.89 -45.33
C PRO A 264 -11.59 -93.04 -45.57
N GLU A 265 -12.76 -93.03 -44.93
CA GLU A 265 -13.73 -94.14 -44.98
C GLU A 265 -14.44 -94.23 -46.35
N GLU A 266 -14.64 -93.11 -47.04
CA GLU A 266 -15.31 -93.07 -48.35
C GLU A 266 -14.50 -93.76 -49.47
N TYR A 267 -13.17 -93.77 -49.35
CA TYR A 267 -12.28 -94.43 -50.31
C TYR A 267 -12.28 -95.95 -50.17
N GLN A 268 -12.52 -96.49 -48.96
CA GLN A 268 -12.51 -97.92 -48.70
C GLN A 268 -13.72 -98.61 -49.35
N SER A 269 -14.92 -98.04 -49.21
CA SER A 269 -16.15 -98.58 -49.81
C SER A 269 -16.11 -98.62 -51.34
N ARG A 270 -15.42 -97.67 -51.99
CA ARG A 270 -15.29 -97.63 -53.45
C ARG A 270 -14.32 -98.69 -54.00
N LEU A 271 -13.32 -99.08 -53.20
CA LEU A 271 -12.39 -100.15 -53.55
C LEU A 271 -13.05 -101.53 -53.54
N ASP A 272 -13.94 -101.78 -52.58
CA ASP A 272 -14.62 -103.08 -52.46
C ASP A 272 -15.66 -103.30 -53.58
N ALA A 273 -16.38 -102.24 -53.99
CA ALA A 273 -17.32 -102.32 -55.12
C ALA A 273 -16.62 -102.66 -56.46
N LEU A 274 -15.41 -102.15 -56.68
CA LEU A 274 -14.63 -102.44 -57.91
C LEU A 274 -14.07 -103.86 -57.93
N LYS A 275 -13.79 -104.47 -56.78
CA LYS A 275 -13.34 -105.87 -56.70
C LYS A 275 -14.44 -106.86 -57.08
N GLU A 276 -15.67 -106.63 -56.62
CA GLU A 276 -16.84 -107.44 -56.99
C GLU A 276 -17.13 -107.36 -58.50
N GLN A 277 -17.07 -106.16 -59.08
CA GLN A 277 -17.31 -105.98 -60.51
C GLN A 277 -16.28 -106.72 -61.40
N LYS A 278 -15.03 -106.83 -60.95
CA LYS A 278 -13.99 -107.58 -61.65
C LYS A 278 -14.24 -109.09 -61.62
N LYS A 279 -14.80 -109.61 -60.53
CA LYS A 279 -15.08 -111.05 -60.37
C LYS A 279 -16.17 -111.51 -61.33
N LEU A 280 -17.28 -110.77 -61.43
CA LEU A 280 -18.39 -111.07 -62.33
C LEU A 280 -17.97 -111.09 -63.82
N LYS A 281 -17.11 -110.15 -64.23
CA LYS A 281 -16.59 -110.07 -65.60
C LYS A 281 -15.65 -111.24 -65.97
N LEU A 282 -15.04 -111.90 -64.99
CA LEU A 282 -14.19 -113.07 -65.19
C LEU A 282 -15.04 -114.32 -65.44
N GLU A 283 -16.13 -114.49 -64.69
CA GLU A 283 -17.07 -115.60 -64.87
C GLU A 283 -17.80 -115.54 -66.23
N GLU A 284 -18.19 -114.35 -66.69
CA GLU A 284 -18.77 -114.18 -68.05
C GLU A 284 -17.80 -114.59 -69.16
N ARG A 285 -16.49 -114.39 -68.98
CA ARG A 285 -15.48 -114.73 -69.99
C ARG A 285 -15.34 -116.23 -70.16
N ASP A 286 -15.35 -116.99 -69.07
CA ASP A 286 -15.16 -118.45 -69.10
C ASP A 286 -16.32 -119.14 -69.82
N ILE A 287 -17.56 -118.67 -69.61
CA ILE A 287 -18.77 -119.16 -70.30
C ILE A 287 -18.68 -118.96 -71.82
N ILE A 288 -18.21 -117.80 -72.26
CA ILE A 288 -18.09 -117.49 -73.70
C ILE A 288 -17.01 -118.35 -74.35
N GLN A 289 -15.94 -118.68 -73.62
CA GLN A 289 -14.83 -119.45 -74.15
C GLN A 289 -15.20 -120.93 -74.38
N GLU A 290 -16.04 -121.52 -73.54
CA GLU A 290 -16.62 -122.85 -73.76
C GLU A 290 -17.47 -122.92 -75.05
N ALA A 291 -18.36 -121.93 -75.25
CA ALA A 291 -19.23 -121.87 -76.43
C ALA A 291 -18.45 -121.73 -77.76
N ILE A 292 -17.29 -121.07 -77.75
CA ILE A 292 -16.41 -120.94 -78.92
C ILE A 292 -15.75 -122.28 -79.27
N GLN A 293 -15.43 -123.10 -78.27
CA GLN A 293 -14.75 -124.38 -78.45
C GLN A 293 -15.66 -125.43 -79.10
N GLU A 294 -16.93 -125.50 -78.67
CA GLU A 294 -17.94 -126.37 -79.28
C GLU A 294 -18.20 -126.01 -80.76
N LYS A 295 -18.33 -124.71 -81.06
CA LYS A 295 -18.60 -124.24 -82.42
C LYS A 295 -17.45 -124.55 -83.39
N LYS A 296 -16.21 -124.60 -82.91
CA LYS A 296 -15.03 -125.02 -83.67
C LYS A 296 -15.08 -126.50 -84.07
N GLN A 297 -15.67 -127.36 -83.24
CA GLN A 297 -15.76 -128.80 -83.47
C GLN A 297 -16.83 -129.14 -84.54
N SER A 298 -17.95 -128.42 -84.55
CA SER A 298 -18.98 -128.56 -85.59
C SER A 298 -18.49 -128.15 -86.99
N ILE A 299 -17.66 -127.12 -87.11
CA ILE A 299 -17.11 -126.67 -88.40
C ILE A 299 -16.21 -127.75 -89.03
N LYS A 300 -15.48 -128.52 -88.20
CA LYS A 300 -14.58 -129.59 -88.68
C LYS A 300 -15.36 -130.76 -89.32
N GLN A 301 -16.51 -131.13 -88.76
CA GLN A 301 -17.35 -132.22 -89.30
C GLN A 301 -18.06 -131.85 -90.61
N ILE A 302 -18.38 -130.56 -90.81
CA ILE A 302 -19.00 -130.07 -92.05
C ILE A 302 -17.99 -130.05 -93.21
N GLY A 303 -16.72 -129.71 -92.93
CA GLY A 303 -15.65 -129.72 -93.93
C GLY A 303 -15.35 -131.11 -94.52
N GLU A 304 -15.48 -132.18 -93.72
CA GLU A 304 -15.22 -133.56 -94.17
C GLU A 304 -16.31 -134.11 -95.10
N LYS A 305 -17.57 -133.68 -94.96
CA LYS A 305 -18.69 -134.12 -95.82
C LYS A 305 -18.76 -133.39 -97.17
N LEU A 306 -18.17 -132.20 -97.28
CA LEU A 306 -18.18 -131.37 -98.51
C LEU A 306 -17.13 -131.79 -99.56
N ASN A 307 -16.11 -132.59 -99.19
CA ASN A 307 -15.06 -133.06 -100.09
C ASN A 307 -15.40 -134.30 -100.93
N PHE A 308 -16.62 -134.85 -100.82
CA PHE A 308 -17.05 -136.03 -101.58
C PHE A 308 -17.77 -135.66 -102.89
N VAL A 309 -18.40 -134.49 -102.96
CA VAL A 309 -19.21 -134.01 -104.10
C VAL A 309 -18.39 -133.76 -105.38
N PRO A 310 -17.15 -133.23 -105.35
CA PRO A 310 -16.36 -133.03 -106.57
C PRO A 310 -15.86 -134.34 -107.20
N LYS A 311 -15.63 -135.38 -106.40
CA LYS A 311 -15.03 -136.65 -106.85
C LYS A 311 -15.96 -137.53 -107.70
N MET A 312 -17.28 -137.44 -107.50
CA MET A 312 -18.24 -138.19 -108.33
C MET A 312 -18.47 -137.50 -109.67
N ASN A 313 -18.37 -136.17 -109.73
CA ASN A 313 -18.62 -135.40 -110.95
C ASN A 313 -17.52 -135.58 -112.01
N ASP A 314 -16.27 -135.81 -111.58
CA ASP A 314 -15.15 -136.16 -112.47
C ASP A 314 -15.33 -137.51 -113.16
N ILE A 315 -15.88 -138.52 -112.47
CA ILE A 315 -16.06 -139.87 -113.04
C ILE A 315 -17.10 -139.88 -114.17
N PHE A 316 -18.20 -139.14 -113.99
CA PHE A 316 -19.25 -139.04 -115.01
C PHE A 316 -18.80 -138.24 -116.24
N SER A 317 -17.88 -137.29 -116.07
CA SER A 317 -17.33 -136.49 -117.18
C SER A 317 -16.42 -137.34 -118.08
N THR A 318 -15.62 -138.24 -117.51
CA THR A 318 -14.67 -139.06 -118.27
C THR A 318 -15.26 -140.20 -119.12
N LEU A 319 -16.49 -140.64 -118.87
CA LEU A 319 -17.12 -141.70 -119.68
C LEU A 319 -17.99 -141.17 -120.82
N ILE A 320 -18.46 -139.92 -120.72
CA ILE A 320 -19.15 -139.23 -121.82
C ILE A 320 -18.17 -138.89 -122.96
N ASP A 321 -16.88 -138.72 -122.64
CA ASP A 321 -15.86 -138.34 -123.61
C ASP A 321 -15.28 -139.51 -124.43
N THR A 322 -15.43 -140.77 -124.00
CA THR A 322 -15.06 -141.94 -124.85
C THR A 322 -16.14 -142.32 -125.88
N ASP A 323 -17.36 -141.83 -125.73
CA ASP A 323 -18.48 -142.08 -126.66
C ASP A 323 -18.42 -141.18 -127.93
N LYS A 324 -17.40 -140.31 -128.03
CA LYS A 324 -17.27 -139.32 -129.11
C LYS A 324 -16.11 -139.52 -130.09
N GLU A 325 -15.27 -140.55 -129.94
CA GLU A 325 -14.02 -140.61 -130.70
C GLU A 325 -13.75 -141.84 -131.57
N LEU A 326 -14.74 -142.65 -132.01
CA LEU A 326 -14.59 -143.50 -133.22
C LEU A 326 -15.92 -144.11 -133.70
N ILE A 327 -16.75 -143.25 -134.31
CA ILE A 327 -17.50 -143.61 -135.52
C ILE A 327 -16.57 -143.24 -136.69
N PHE A 328 -15.82 -144.24 -137.18
CA PHE A 328 -15.47 -144.45 -138.59
C PHE A 328 -14.96 -145.88 -138.79
#